data_AF-A0A9D5K7L7-F1
#
_entry.id   AF-A0A9D5K7L7-F1
#
_cell.length_a   1.000
_cell.length_b   1.000
_cell.length_c   1.000
_cell.angle_alpha   90.00
_cell.angle_beta   90.00
_cell.angle_gamma   90.00
#
_symmetry.space_group_name_H-M   'P 1'
#
loop_
_entity.id
_entity.type
_entity.pdbx_description
1 polymer ?
#
loop_
_entity_poly.entity_id
_entity_poly.type
_entity_poly.pdbx_seq_one_letter_code
_entity_poly.pdbx_strand_id
1 'polypeptide(L)'
;MNENELELQCLERFRDIDWDTLHGPDIAPDGPKPKRSDYSKVILAEELKTAFTKINPHLPESCFEQVLTAVTKPESLDVITNNRAFHRMLINDVSVEYKKDDDIVKDHAFLVDFEKVSRNSFCAVNQFTITGGGTSRKTAERRYQGQDENKCR
;
A
#
# COMPACT_ATOMS: atom_id res chain seq x y z
N MET A 1 17.77 11.57 -20.62
CA MET A 1 16.52 11.15 -19.98
C MET A 1 16.31 9.67 -20.22
N ASN A 2 16.70 8.85 -19.24
CA ASN A 2 16.41 7.42 -19.14
C ASN A 2 15.32 7.17 -18.07
N GLU A 3 14.85 5.93 -17.92
CA GLU A 3 13.78 5.58 -16.96
C GLU A 3 14.15 5.93 -15.51
N ASN A 4 15.41 5.73 -15.12
CA ASN A 4 15.89 6.06 -13.78
C ASN A 4 15.87 7.58 -13.51
N GLU A 5 16.32 8.38 -14.48
CA GLU A 5 16.28 9.85 -14.38
C GLU A 5 14.84 10.37 -14.30
N LEU A 6 13.89 9.73 -14.99
CA LEU A 6 12.48 10.06 -14.91
C LEU A 6 11.87 9.66 -13.55
N GLU A 7 12.19 8.47 -13.06
CA GLU A 7 11.73 7.98 -11.76
C GLU A 7 12.20 8.89 -10.61
N LEU A 8 13.47 9.29 -10.61
CA LEU A 8 14.02 10.20 -9.61
C LEU A 8 13.33 11.58 -9.65
N GLN A 9 13.10 12.13 -10.84
CA GLN A 9 12.36 13.39 -10.98
C GLN A 9 10.92 13.26 -10.48
N CYS A 10 10.23 12.14 -10.73
CA CYS A 10 8.89 11.90 -10.20
C CYS A 10 8.90 11.84 -8.67
N LEU A 11 9.86 11.16 -8.05
CA LEU A 11 9.99 11.10 -6.59
C LEU A 11 10.29 12.47 -5.98
N GLU A 12 11.11 13.30 -6.63
CA GLU A 12 11.34 14.68 -6.21
C GLU A 12 10.04 15.49 -6.19
N ARG A 13 9.20 15.36 -7.23
CA ARG A 13 7.88 16.02 -7.26
C ARG A 13 6.98 15.59 -6.13
N PHE A 14 7.04 14.33 -5.69
CA PHE A 14 6.28 13.86 -4.54
C PHE A 14 6.82 14.45 -3.22
N ARG A 15 8.13 14.61 -3.07
CA ARG A 15 8.70 15.31 -1.91
C ARG A 15 8.28 16.77 -1.84
N ASP A 16 8.19 17.45 -2.99
CA ASP A 16 7.76 18.85 -3.07
C ASP A 16 6.33 19.08 -2.57
N ILE A 17 5.50 18.03 -2.52
CA ILE A 17 4.12 18.05 -2.01
C ILE A 17 3.99 17.35 -0.64
N ASP A 18 5.09 17.23 0.10
CA ASP A 18 5.17 16.64 1.45
C ASP A 18 4.80 15.15 1.53
N TRP A 19 5.04 14.38 0.45
CA TRP A 19 4.94 12.92 0.52
C TRP A 19 6.27 12.31 0.97
N ASP A 20 6.19 11.30 1.82
CA ASP A 20 7.35 10.50 2.17
C ASP A 20 7.83 9.71 0.94
N THR A 21 9.13 9.69 0.68
CA THR A 21 9.70 8.83 -0.36
C THR A 21 10.52 7.71 0.25
N LEU A 22 10.17 6.46 -0.06
CA LEU A 22 10.87 5.28 0.40
C LEU A 22 11.55 4.54 -0.76
N HIS A 23 12.67 3.91 -0.43
CA HIS A 23 13.37 3.00 -1.32
C HIS A 23 12.86 1.57 -1.09
N GLY A 24 12.26 0.98 -2.11
CA GLY A 24 11.70 -0.37 -2.17
C GLY A 24 12.65 -1.45 -1.64
N PRO A 25 13.92 -1.51 -2.09
CA PRO A 25 14.92 -2.41 -1.53
C PRO A 25 15.19 -2.21 -0.03
N ASP A 26 15.05 -0.98 0.49
CA ASP A 26 15.28 -0.70 1.91
C ASP A 26 14.15 -1.27 2.78
N ILE A 27 12.92 -1.24 2.25
CA ILE A 27 11.70 -1.71 2.93
C ILE A 27 11.33 -3.15 2.59
N ALA A 28 12.15 -3.82 1.78
CA ALA A 28 11.98 -5.22 1.43
C ALA A 28 12.16 -6.13 2.65
N PRO A 29 11.63 -7.37 2.62
CA PRO A 29 11.76 -8.30 3.75
C PRO A 29 13.21 -8.59 4.16
N ASP A 30 14.13 -8.58 3.19
CA ASP A 30 15.58 -8.76 3.34
C ASP A 30 16.36 -7.42 3.34
N GLY A 31 15.63 -6.30 3.34
CA GLY A 31 16.19 -4.96 3.38
C GLY A 31 16.62 -4.52 4.79
N PRO A 32 17.36 -3.40 4.89
CA PRO A 32 17.78 -2.81 6.17
C PRO A 32 16.64 -2.33 7.08
N LYS A 33 15.46 -2.00 6.54
CA LYS A 33 14.29 -1.50 7.29
C LYS A 33 13.02 -2.22 6.84
N PRO A 34 12.92 -3.54 7.06
CA PRO A 34 11.85 -4.34 6.49
C PRO A 34 10.49 -3.87 7.02
N LYS A 35 9.60 -3.48 6.11
CA LYS A 35 8.22 -3.11 6.47
C LYS A 35 7.22 -4.24 6.21
N ARG A 36 7.71 -5.42 5.78
CA ARG A 36 6.92 -6.59 5.38
C ARG A 36 7.63 -7.86 5.81
N SER A 37 6.85 -8.90 6.11
CA SER A 37 7.35 -10.23 6.45
C SER A 37 7.89 -11.00 5.24
N ASP A 38 7.29 -10.78 4.07
CA ASP A 38 7.60 -11.52 2.85
C ASP A 38 7.18 -10.73 1.60
N TYR A 39 7.67 -11.18 0.44
CA TYR A 39 7.42 -10.55 -0.86
C TYR A 39 5.98 -10.73 -1.39
N SER A 40 5.14 -11.55 -0.75
CA SER A 40 3.72 -11.67 -1.11
C SER A 40 2.84 -10.60 -0.46
N LYS A 41 3.33 -9.97 0.62
CA LYS A 41 2.61 -8.90 1.31
C LYS A 41 2.66 -7.62 0.49
N VAL A 42 1.49 -7.03 0.26
CA VAL A 42 1.37 -5.74 -0.45
C VAL A 42 1.12 -4.58 0.52
N ILE A 43 0.44 -4.85 1.64
CA ILE A 43 0.08 -3.87 2.66
C ILE A 43 1.24 -3.63 3.64
N LEU A 44 1.46 -2.36 3.97
CA LEU A 44 2.37 -1.91 5.04
C LEU A 44 1.57 -1.82 6.35
N ALA A 45 1.52 -2.90 7.11
CA ALA A 45 0.62 -3.02 8.26
C ALA A 45 0.92 -1.99 9.37
N GLU A 46 2.19 -1.72 9.66
CA GLU A 46 2.59 -0.75 10.70
C GLU A 46 2.25 0.69 10.31
N GLU A 47 2.42 1.04 9.04
CA GLU A 47 2.03 2.35 8.52
C GLU A 47 0.51 2.52 8.53
N LEU A 48 -0.22 1.47 8.14
CA LEU A 48 -1.67 1.47 8.21
C LEU A 48 -2.16 1.62 9.65
N LYS A 49 -1.50 0.99 10.62
CA LYS A 49 -1.82 1.12 12.06
C LYS A 49 -1.58 2.54 12.57
N THR A 50 -0.44 3.14 12.19
CA THR A 50 -0.09 4.51 12.57
C THR A 50 -1.08 5.51 11.96
N ALA A 51 -1.44 5.34 10.68
CA ALA A 51 -2.46 6.16 10.04
C ALA A 51 -3.85 5.95 10.67
N PHE A 52 -4.21 4.70 10.96
CA PHE A 52 -5.50 4.35 11.57
C PHE A 52 -5.70 5.03 12.92
N THR A 53 -4.69 4.98 13.80
CA THR A 53 -4.75 5.62 15.14
C THR A 53 -4.83 7.15 15.04
N LYS A 54 -4.17 7.75 14.05
CA LYS A 54 -4.21 9.20 13.80
C LYS A 54 -5.57 9.66 13.26
N ILE A 55 -6.18 8.88 12.36
CA ILE A 55 -7.47 9.18 11.74
C ILE A 55 -8.64 8.87 12.69
N ASN A 56 -8.56 7.78 13.45
CA ASN A 56 -9.63 7.26 14.30
C ASN A 56 -9.28 7.30 15.80
N PRO A 57 -9.01 8.48 16.41
CA PRO A 57 -8.62 8.56 17.83
C PRO A 57 -9.74 8.18 18.80
N HIS A 58 -10.97 8.02 18.32
CA HIS A 58 -12.13 7.62 19.11
C HIS A 58 -12.27 6.10 19.23
N LEU A 59 -11.64 5.33 18.33
CA LEU A 59 -11.70 3.88 18.33
C LEU A 59 -10.55 3.28 19.15
N PRO A 60 -10.80 2.19 19.89
CA PRO A 60 -9.74 1.44 20.53
C PRO A 60 -8.87 0.71 19.50
N GLU A 61 -7.61 0.47 19.87
CA GLU A 61 -6.66 -0.26 19.02
C GLU A 61 -7.12 -1.68 18.66
N SER A 62 -7.98 -2.30 19.49
CA SER A 62 -8.59 -3.60 19.21
C SER A 62 -9.43 -3.63 17.92
N CYS A 63 -9.91 -2.48 17.45
CA CYS A 63 -10.63 -2.38 16.17
C CYS A 63 -9.69 -2.47 14.96
N PHE A 64 -8.40 -2.21 15.12
CA PHE A 64 -7.44 -2.22 14.02
C PHE A 64 -7.37 -3.57 13.33
N GLU A 65 -7.36 -4.68 14.09
CA GLU A 65 -7.30 -6.02 13.51
C GLU A 65 -8.54 -6.36 12.66
N GLN A 66 -9.72 -5.84 13.03
CA GLN A 66 -10.93 -5.99 12.23
C GLN A 66 -10.81 -5.24 10.91
N VAL A 67 -10.32 -4.00 10.96
CA VAL A 67 -10.10 -3.18 9.76
C VAL A 67 -9.03 -3.79 8.86
N LEU A 68 -7.91 -4.22 9.43
CA LEU A 68 -6.84 -4.90 8.70
C LEU A 68 -7.36 -6.16 8.01
N THR A 69 -8.16 -6.97 8.71
CA THR A 69 -8.79 -8.16 8.14
C THR A 69 -9.75 -7.81 7.00
N ALA A 70 -10.60 -6.80 7.18
CA ALA A 70 -11.54 -6.35 6.14
C ALA A 70 -10.82 -5.86 4.88
N VAL A 71 -9.74 -5.09 5.03
CA VAL A 71 -8.97 -4.52 3.91
C VAL A 71 -8.11 -5.58 3.20
N THR A 72 -7.56 -6.54 3.94
CA THR A 72 -6.67 -7.57 3.37
C THR A 72 -7.41 -8.73 2.72
N LYS A 73 -8.65 -8.99 3.13
CA LYS A 73 -9.41 -10.18 2.70
C LYS A 73 -10.23 -9.88 1.43
N PRO A 74 -9.89 -10.47 0.28
CA PRO A 74 -10.72 -10.34 -0.91
C PRO A 74 -12.07 -11.02 -0.71
N GLU A 75 -13.14 -10.37 -1.18
CA GLU A 75 -14.51 -10.92 -1.14
C GLU A 75 -14.76 -11.93 -2.27
N SER A 76 -13.97 -11.88 -3.34
CA SER A 76 -14.14 -12.69 -4.55
C SER A 76 -12.79 -13.04 -5.20
N LEU A 77 -12.78 -13.96 -6.17
CA LEU A 77 -11.65 -14.19 -7.06
C LEU A 77 -11.58 -13.15 -8.20
N ASP A 78 -12.67 -12.40 -8.41
CA ASP A 78 -12.74 -11.36 -9.44
C ASP A 78 -12.12 -10.04 -8.95
N VAL A 79 -11.13 -9.56 -9.70
CA VAL A 79 -10.38 -8.34 -9.39
C VAL A 79 -11.28 -7.10 -9.44
N ILE A 80 -12.22 -7.03 -10.39
CA ILE A 80 -13.10 -5.87 -10.52
C ILE A 80 -14.03 -5.76 -9.31
N THR A 81 -14.58 -6.89 -8.87
CA THR A 81 -15.42 -7.00 -7.68
C THR A 81 -14.65 -6.59 -6.43
N ASN A 82 -13.43 -7.10 -6.25
CA ASN A 82 -12.57 -6.74 -5.12
C ASN A 82 -12.20 -5.25 -5.12
N ASN A 83 -11.86 -4.68 -6.27
CA ASN A 83 -11.55 -3.25 -6.38
C ASN A 83 -12.76 -2.38 -6.03
N ARG A 84 -13.97 -2.77 -6.46
CA ARG A 84 -15.21 -2.09 -6.09
C ARG A 84 -15.49 -2.22 -4.60
N ALA A 85 -15.25 -3.38 -3.99
CA ALA A 85 -15.40 -3.57 -2.55
C ALA A 85 -14.45 -2.69 -1.76
N PHE A 86 -13.16 -2.70 -2.12
CA PHE A 86 -12.16 -1.84 -1.49
C PHE A 86 -12.49 -0.35 -1.65
N HIS A 87 -12.91 0.08 -2.85
CA HIS A 87 -13.36 1.45 -3.07
C HIS A 87 -14.57 1.83 -2.20
N ARG A 88 -15.53 0.92 -1.98
CA ARG A 88 -16.63 1.17 -1.04
C ARG A 88 -16.12 1.35 0.39
N MET A 89 -15.15 0.56 0.84
CA MET A 89 -14.55 0.72 2.18
C MET A 89 -13.82 2.06 2.33
N LEU A 90 -13.20 2.57 1.25
CA LEU A 90 -12.54 3.87 1.27
C LEU A 90 -13.54 5.03 1.44
N ILE A 91 -14.73 4.94 0.85
CA ILE A 91 -15.72 6.03 0.86
C ILE A 91 -16.72 5.90 2.01
N ASN A 92 -17.21 4.69 2.26
CA ASN A 92 -18.31 4.41 3.17
C ASN A 92 -17.84 3.78 4.47
N ASP A 93 -16.58 4.01 4.86
CA ASP A 93 -15.96 3.50 6.09
C ASP A 93 -16.02 1.96 6.26
N VAL A 94 -15.46 1.47 7.37
CA VAL A 94 -15.42 0.05 7.73
C VAL A 94 -16.12 -0.13 9.08
N SER A 95 -17.18 -0.93 9.12
CA SER A 95 -17.88 -1.23 10.38
C SER A 95 -17.00 -2.07 11.30
N VAL A 96 -16.92 -1.66 12.57
CA VAL A 96 -16.14 -2.33 13.62
C VAL A 96 -17.00 -2.49 14.87
N GLU A 97 -16.72 -3.53 15.64
CA GLU A 97 -17.40 -3.80 16.91
C GLU A 97 -16.37 -3.92 18.04
N TYR A 98 -16.59 -3.26 19.17
CA TYR A 98 -15.71 -3.36 20.33
C TYR A 98 -16.49 -3.40 21.64
N LYS A 99 -15.87 -4.00 22.66
CA LYS A 99 -16.47 -4.09 24.00
C LYS A 99 -16.12 -2.84 24.81
N LYS A 100 -17.13 -2.20 25.41
CA LYS A 100 -16.97 -1.07 26.33
C LYS A 100 -17.93 -1.25 27.51
N ASP A 101 -17.38 -1.30 28.73
CA ASP A 101 -18.15 -1.35 29.98
C ASP A 101 -19.25 -2.45 29.99
N ASP A 102 -18.88 -3.64 29.51
CA ASP A 102 -19.73 -4.83 29.29
C ASP A 102 -20.69 -4.84 28.09
N ASP A 103 -20.85 -3.73 27.39
CA ASP A 103 -21.65 -3.65 26.16
C ASP A 103 -20.81 -3.82 24.88
N ILE A 104 -21.43 -4.35 23.83
CA ILE A 104 -20.86 -4.37 22.48
C ILE A 104 -21.31 -3.09 21.76
N VAL A 105 -20.34 -2.23 21.44
CA VAL A 105 -20.54 -1.01 20.68
C VAL A 105 -20.20 -1.27 19.23
N LYS A 106 -21.11 -0.89 18.33
CA LYS A 106 -20.86 -0.87 16.88
C LYS A 106 -20.50 0.55 16.47
N ASP A 107 -19.42 0.69 15.72
CA ASP A 107 -18.91 1.98 15.27
C ASP A 107 -18.28 1.84 13.87
N HIS A 108 -17.76 2.93 13.34
CA HIS A 108 -17.25 3.01 11.97
C HIS A 108 -15.82 3.56 11.95
N ALA A 109 -14.94 2.86 11.23
CA ALA A 109 -13.55 3.21 11.06
C ALA A 109 -13.28 3.83 9.69
N PHE A 110 -12.64 4.99 9.67
CA PHE A 110 -12.24 5.67 8.45
C PHE A 110 -10.86 5.18 7.98
N LEU A 111 -10.75 4.86 6.69
CA LEU A 111 -9.46 4.56 6.03
C LEU A 111 -8.77 5.83 5.50
N VAL A 112 -9.56 6.84 5.14
CA VAL A 112 -9.10 8.13 4.61
C VAL A 112 -9.90 9.23 5.29
N ASP A 113 -9.20 10.23 5.81
CA ASP A 113 -9.81 11.45 6.35
C ASP A 113 -9.96 12.48 5.22
N PHE A 114 -11.16 12.54 4.63
CA PHE A 114 -11.48 13.50 3.56
C PHE A 114 -11.73 14.92 4.09
N GLU A 115 -12.05 15.09 5.37
CA GLU A 115 -12.29 16.40 5.97
C GLU A 115 -10.98 17.11 6.32
N LYS A 116 -9.99 16.35 6.81
CA LYS A 116 -8.67 16.85 7.21
C LYS A 116 -7.58 16.03 6.53
N VAL A 117 -7.27 16.44 5.29
CA VAL A 117 -6.27 15.77 4.43
C VAL A 117 -4.91 15.58 5.12
N SER A 118 -4.49 16.51 5.99
CA SER A 118 -3.20 16.44 6.73
C SER A 118 -3.12 15.30 7.76
N ARG A 119 -4.25 14.64 8.07
CA ARG A 119 -4.26 13.44 8.91
C ARG A 119 -3.89 12.19 8.15
N ASN A 120 -4.10 12.16 6.84
CA ASN A 120 -3.67 11.04 6.00
C ASN A 120 -2.14 10.95 5.96
N SER A 121 -1.63 9.75 5.70
CA SER A 121 -0.21 9.50 5.43
C SER A 121 -0.07 9.16 3.95
N PHE A 122 0.80 9.89 3.26
CA PHE A 122 1.07 9.68 1.84
C PHE A 122 2.53 9.34 1.64
N CYS A 123 2.77 8.22 0.95
CA CYS A 123 4.10 7.70 0.72
C CYS A 123 4.24 7.23 -0.72
N ALA A 124 5.29 7.69 -1.41
CA ALA A 124 5.73 7.18 -2.68
C ALA A 124 6.88 6.18 -2.45
N VAL A 125 6.74 4.97 -2.98
CA VAL A 125 7.81 3.97 -2.95
C VAL A 125 8.27 3.77 -4.39
N ASN A 126 9.59 3.71 -4.59
CA ASN A 126 10.17 3.31 -5.85
C ASN A 126 9.92 1.80 -6.12
N GLN A 127 10.54 1.24 -7.15
CA GLN A 127 10.32 -0.15 -7.57
C GLN A 127 10.42 -1.19 -6.42
N PHE A 128 9.34 -1.96 -6.23
CA PHE A 128 9.27 -3.08 -5.29
C PHE A 128 8.74 -4.34 -6.00
N THR A 129 9.34 -5.50 -5.72
CA THR A 129 8.93 -6.78 -6.32
C THR A 129 7.89 -7.47 -5.46
N ILE A 130 6.81 -7.98 -6.06
CA ILE A 130 5.79 -8.76 -5.35
C ILE A 130 5.73 -10.18 -5.93
N THR A 131 5.74 -11.19 -5.06
CA THR A 131 5.59 -12.59 -5.45
C THR A 131 4.17 -13.09 -5.20
N GLY A 132 3.47 -13.55 -6.24
CA GLY A 132 2.14 -14.16 -6.12
C GLY A 132 2.18 -15.69 -6.11
N GLY A 133 1.13 -16.34 -5.58
CA GLY A 133 0.95 -17.81 -5.56
C GLY A 133 0.72 -18.48 -6.92
N GLY A 134 1.02 -17.79 -8.01
CA GLY A 134 1.01 -18.30 -9.37
C GLY A 134 1.89 -17.38 -10.21
N THR A 135 3.00 -17.93 -10.70
CA THR A 135 4.06 -17.30 -11.51
C THR A 135 4.42 -15.87 -11.10
N SER A 136 5.55 -15.73 -10.41
CA SER A 136 6.19 -14.44 -10.10
C SER A 136 6.11 -13.51 -11.31
N ARG A 137 5.22 -12.50 -11.26
CA ARG A 137 5.25 -11.40 -12.22
C ARG A 137 6.47 -10.56 -11.84
N LYS A 138 7.62 -10.95 -12.37
CA LYS A 138 8.70 -10.00 -12.58
C LYS A 138 8.11 -8.90 -13.46
N THR A 139 8.03 -7.68 -12.96
CA THR A 139 7.94 -6.52 -13.86
C THR A 139 9.15 -6.65 -14.78
N ALA A 140 8.88 -7.06 -16.02
CA ALA A 140 9.92 -7.48 -16.93
C ALA A 140 10.71 -6.25 -17.37
N GLU A 141 11.92 -6.11 -16.83
CA GLU A 141 12.98 -5.33 -17.46
C GLU A 141 13.20 -5.89 -18.88
N ARG A 142 12.67 -5.22 -19.90
CA ARG A 142 13.17 -5.42 -21.26
C ARG A 142 14.55 -4.77 -21.33
N ARG A 143 15.57 -5.57 -21.02
CA ARG A 143 16.93 -5.28 -21.49
C ARG A 143 16.89 -5.20 -23.01
N TYR A 144 16.98 -3.99 -23.56
CA TYR A 144 17.42 -3.79 -24.93
C TYR A 144 18.90 -4.16 -24.98
N GLN A 145 19.21 -5.42 -25.26
CA GLN A 145 20.51 -5.75 -25.85
C GLN A 145 20.44 -5.31 -27.31
N GLY A 146 21.19 -4.26 -27.63
CA GLY A 146 21.42 -3.83 -29.02
C GLY A 146 21.99 -4.99 -29.81
N GLN A 147 21.31 -5.37 -30.89
CA GLN A 147 21.91 -6.21 -31.91
C GLN A 147 22.85 -5.35 -32.73
N ASP A 148 24.09 -5.81 -32.80
CA ASP A 148 25.16 -5.33 -33.65
C ASP A 148 24.70 -5.12 -35.09
N GLU A 149 24.73 -3.86 -35.52
CA GLU A 149 24.78 -3.51 -36.94
C GLU A 149 26.17 -3.89 -37.47
N ASN A 150 26.33 -5.12 -37.98
CA ASN A 150 27.39 -5.45 -38.94
C ASN A 150 27.25 -6.87 -39.52
N LYS A 151 26.51 -6.99 -40.63
CA LYS A 151 26.90 -7.76 -41.83
C LYS A 151 25.71 -7.91 -42.79
N CYS A 152 25.77 -7.19 -43.90
CA CYS A 152 25.45 -7.73 -45.22
C CYS A 152 25.99 -6.73 -46.26
N ARG A 153 27.22 -6.98 -46.70
CA ARG A 153 27.64 -6.76 -48.08
C ARG A 153 27.57 -8.11 -48.78
#